data_AF-A0A8T6PJM4-F1
#
_entry.id   AF-A0A8T6PJM4-F1
#
_cell.length_a   1.000
_cell.length_b   1.000
_cell.length_c   1.000
_cell.angle_alpha   90.00
_cell.angle_beta   90.00
_cell.angle_gamma   90.00
#
_symmetry.space_group_name_H-M   'P 1'
#
loop_
_entity.id
_entity.type
_entity.pdbx_description
1 polymer ?
#
loop_
_entity_poly.entity_id
_entity_poly.type
_entity_poly.pdbx_seq_one_letter_code
_entity_poly.pdbx_strand_id
1 'polypeptide(L)'
;MASDVNPSAVRDQRENRMIPVEIDVLNVGYVWGPDVFHTLPPRPPMSLDTVLLCTPDEIAFFTSQDPAISFLRLILNARGVPSTVELAAAAIRQAANAHLENDRDVFLVNAGRQLALLMGQDPQTLQHALNLIRPR
;
A
#
# COMPACT_ATOMS: atom_id res chain seq x y z
N MET A 1 -19.54 2.56 -21.90
CA MET A 1 -19.80 1.66 -23.04
C MET A 1 -18.97 0.41 -22.80
N ALA A 2 -19.56 -0.58 -22.12
CA ALA A 2 -18.87 -1.80 -21.75
C ALA A 2 -18.87 -2.74 -22.95
N SER A 3 -17.69 -3.25 -23.25
CA SER A 3 -17.33 -4.16 -24.32
C SER A 3 -18.13 -5.47 -24.28
N ASP A 4 -18.83 -5.76 -25.37
CA ASP A 4 -19.37 -7.09 -25.66
C ASP A 4 -18.21 -7.98 -26.14
N VAL A 5 -17.42 -8.50 -25.19
CA VAL A 5 -16.22 -9.29 -25.50
C VAL A 5 -16.65 -10.70 -25.89
N ASN A 6 -16.34 -11.09 -27.14
CA ASN A 6 -16.66 -12.40 -27.68
C ASN A 6 -16.08 -13.53 -26.79
N PRO A 7 -16.91 -14.49 -26.31
CA PRO A 7 -16.45 -15.59 -25.44
C PRO A 7 -15.30 -16.42 -26.04
N SER A 8 -15.24 -16.54 -27.37
CA SER A 8 -14.14 -17.26 -28.05
C SER A 8 -12.83 -16.49 -27.96
N ALA A 9 -12.86 -15.16 -27.97
CA ALA A 9 -11.67 -14.32 -27.76
C ALA A 9 -11.17 -14.41 -26.31
N VAL A 10 -12.08 -14.44 -25.32
CA VAL A 10 -11.71 -14.65 -23.91
C VAL A 10 -11.05 -16.02 -23.70
N ARG A 11 -11.56 -17.07 -24.35
CA ARG A 11 -10.98 -18.43 -24.28
C ARG A 11 -9.62 -18.51 -24.96
N ASP A 12 -9.48 -17.95 -26.18
CA ASP A 12 -8.21 -17.90 -26.90
C ASP A 12 -7.12 -17.16 -26.09
N GLN A 13 -7.52 -16.07 -25.41
CA GLN A 13 -6.61 -15.31 -24.56
C GLN A 13 -6.18 -16.06 -23.29
N ARG A 14 -7.05 -16.90 -22.73
CA ARG A 14 -6.73 -17.74 -21.55
C ARG A 14 -5.91 -18.98 -21.89
N GLU A 15 -6.19 -19.62 -23.03
CA GLU A 15 -5.65 -20.95 -23.35
C GLU A 15 -4.44 -20.88 -24.30
N ASN A 16 -4.41 -19.93 -25.25
CA ASN A 16 -3.41 -19.89 -26.32
C ASN A 16 -2.54 -18.64 -26.32
N ARG A 17 -2.99 -17.54 -25.70
CA ARG A 17 -2.26 -16.26 -25.65
C ARG A 17 -2.17 -15.70 -24.24
N MET A 18 -1.73 -16.53 -23.28
CA MET A 18 -1.35 -16.01 -21.97
C MET A 18 -0.19 -15.02 -22.16
N ILE A 19 -0.50 -13.73 -22.11
CA ILE A 19 0.49 -12.68 -21.98
C ILE A 19 0.94 -12.75 -20.51
N PRO A 20 2.21 -13.06 -20.23
CA PRO A 20 2.69 -13.04 -18.85
C PRO A 20 2.53 -11.61 -18.32
N VAL A 21 1.70 -11.45 -17.29
CA VAL A 21 1.62 -10.21 -16.53
C VAL A 21 2.66 -10.32 -15.42
N GLU A 22 3.67 -9.46 -15.49
CA GLU A 22 4.65 -9.30 -14.42
C GLU A 22 4.10 -8.30 -13.40
N ILE A 23 4.11 -8.69 -12.12
CA ILE A 23 3.67 -7.84 -11.01
C ILE A 23 4.82 -7.77 -10.03
N ASP A 24 5.38 -6.57 -9.87
CA ASP A 24 6.33 -6.29 -8.80
C ASP A 24 5.58 -6.02 -7.50
N VAL A 25 6.03 -6.64 -6.41
CA VAL A 25 5.42 -6.50 -5.09
C VAL A 25 6.44 -5.93 -4.12
N LEU A 26 6.06 -4.83 -3.46
CA LEU A 26 6.82 -4.26 -2.35
C LEU A 26 6.26 -4.74 -1.02
N ASN A 27 7.08 -5.45 -0.24
CA ASN A 27 6.74 -5.81 1.12
C ASN A 27 6.94 -4.62 2.05
N VAL A 28 5.89 -4.23 2.78
CA VAL A 28 5.91 -3.10 3.71
C VAL A 28 5.78 -3.51 5.18
N GLY A 29 5.63 -4.82 5.43
CA GLY A 29 5.53 -5.38 6.76
C GLY A 29 4.97 -6.80 6.74
N TYR A 30 4.81 -7.38 7.92
CA TYR A 30 4.13 -8.66 8.12
C TYR A 30 3.48 -8.73 9.50
N VAL A 31 2.54 -9.66 9.64
CA VAL A 31 1.91 -10.01 10.93
C VAL A 31 2.46 -11.36 11.38
N TRP A 32 2.84 -11.46 12.65
CA TRP A 32 3.26 -12.72 13.26
C TRP A 32 2.61 -12.89 14.63
N GLY A 33 1.69 -13.84 14.74
CA GLY A 33 0.85 -13.95 15.92
C GLY A 33 0.00 -12.68 16.10
N PRO A 34 0.00 -12.04 17.28
CA PRO A 34 -0.76 -10.82 17.54
C PRO A 34 -0.01 -9.53 17.14
N ASP A 35 1.24 -9.66 16.67
CA ASP A 35 2.13 -8.52 16.52
C ASP A 35 2.29 -8.12 15.05
N VAL A 36 2.35 -6.80 14.82
CA VAL A 36 2.61 -6.21 13.51
C VAL A 36 4.06 -5.74 13.44
N PHE A 37 4.74 -6.10 12.35
CA PHE A 37 6.12 -5.71 12.09
C PHE A 37 6.22 -4.90 10.80
N HIS A 38 6.58 -3.62 10.91
CA HIS A 38 6.87 -2.73 9.79
C HIS A 38 8.31 -2.89 9.27
N THR A 39 8.70 -4.13 8.99
CA THR A 39 10.01 -4.53 8.47
C THR A 39 9.85 -5.61 7.39
N LEU A 40 10.94 -5.94 6.69
CA LEU A 40 10.92 -7.09 5.80
C LEU A 40 10.66 -8.38 6.60
N PRO A 41 9.90 -9.33 6.04
CA PRO A 41 9.69 -10.63 6.67
C PRO A 41 11.00 -11.42 6.74
N PRO A 42 11.21 -12.25 7.79
CA PRO A 42 12.43 -13.03 7.97
C PRO A 42 12.62 -14.12 6.90
N ARG A 43 11.55 -14.47 6.16
CA ARG A 43 11.60 -15.33 4.99
C ARG A 43 10.81 -14.67 3.85
N PRO A 44 11.33 -14.70 2.61
CA PRO A 44 10.58 -14.24 1.45
C PRO A 44 9.28 -15.05 1.30
N PRO A 45 8.24 -14.48 0.65
CA PRO A 45 7.04 -15.21 0.30
C PRO A 45 7.38 -16.50 -0.45
N MET A 46 6.68 -17.59 -0.16
CA MET A 46 6.89 -18.82 -0.93
C MET A 46 6.41 -18.61 -2.37
N SER A 47 7.18 -19.12 -3.33
CA SER A 47 6.82 -19.11 -4.74
C SER A 47 5.48 -19.83 -4.94
N LEU A 48 4.56 -19.22 -5.70
CA LEU A 48 3.24 -19.77 -6.07
C LEU A 48 2.18 -19.76 -4.96
N ASP A 49 2.41 -19.08 -3.84
CA ASP A 49 1.34 -18.85 -2.87
C ASP A 49 0.25 -17.92 -3.42
N THR A 50 -0.99 -18.12 -2.96
CA THR A 50 -2.12 -17.31 -3.39
C THR A 50 -2.02 -15.90 -2.80
N VAL A 51 -2.05 -14.89 -3.66
CA VAL A 51 -2.13 -13.49 -3.23
C VAL A 51 -3.59 -13.14 -2.97
N LEU A 52 -3.90 -12.78 -1.73
CA LEU A 52 -5.23 -12.35 -1.29
C LEU A 52 -5.23 -10.85 -1.00
N LEU A 53 -6.37 -10.21 -1.25
CA LEU A 53 -6.57 -8.82 -0.85
C LEU A 53 -6.83 -8.75 0.65
N CYS A 54 -6.14 -7.84 1.33
CA CYS A 54 -6.44 -7.53 2.72
C CYS A 54 -7.85 -6.95 2.84
N THR A 55 -8.58 -7.39 3.85
CA THR A 55 -9.84 -6.82 4.32
C THR A 55 -9.61 -5.44 4.95
N PRO A 56 -10.65 -4.59 5.08
CA PRO A 56 -10.55 -3.35 5.84
C PRO A 56 -10.03 -3.57 7.27
N ASP A 57 -10.49 -4.63 7.96
CA ASP A 57 -10.06 -4.92 9.33
C ASP A 57 -8.57 -5.28 9.40
N GLU A 58 -8.05 -6.05 8.44
CA GLU A 58 -6.62 -6.36 8.37
C GLU A 58 -5.77 -5.12 8.07
N ILE A 59 -6.25 -4.22 7.20
CA ILE A 59 -5.57 -2.95 6.90
C ILE A 59 -5.56 -2.07 8.14
N ALA A 60 -6.72 -1.91 8.81
CA ALA A 60 -6.82 -1.15 10.03
C ALA A 60 -5.88 -1.72 11.08
N PHE A 61 -5.94 -3.03 11.36
CA PHE A 61 -5.07 -3.71 12.32
C PHE A 61 -3.57 -3.49 12.02
N PHE A 62 -3.14 -3.72 10.77
CA PHE A 62 -1.76 -3.50 10.34
C PHE A 62 -1.31 -2.04 10.57
N THR A 63 -2.21 -1.08 10.38
CA THR A 63 -1.90 0.35 10.49
C THR A 63 -2.29 0.98 11.83
N SER A 64 -2.68 0.18 12.84
CA SER A 64 -3.13 0.66 14.16
C SER A 64 -2.01 0.80 15.20
N GLN A 65 -0.88 0.10 15.03
CA GLN A 65 0.11 -0.15 16.09
C GLN A 65 1.21 0.91 16.15
N ASP A 66 1.35 1.69 17.24
CA ASP A 66 2.44 2.66 17.42
C ASP A 66 3.85 2.00 17.37
N PRO A 67 4.77 2.40 16.46
CA PRO A 67 4.62 3.46 15.47
C PRO A 67 3.91 2.99 14.21
N ALA A 68 2.64 3.42 14.10
CA ALA A 68 1.57 2.96 13.19
C ALA A 68 1.88 3.12 11.71
N ILE A 69 2.96 3.85 11.42
CA ILE A 69 3.23 4.43 10.11
C ILE A 69 4.71 4.23 9.71
N SER A 70 5.43 3.38 10.43
CA SER A 70 6.82 3.05 10.10
C SER A 70 6.97 2.36 8.74
N PHE A 71 5.91 1.72 8.24
CA PHE A 71 5.91 1.06 6.92
C PHE A 71 6.15 2.05 5.77
N LEU A 72 5.82 3.34 5.93
CA LEU A 72 6.07 4.37 4.91
C LEU A 72 7.55 4.49 4.56
N ARG A 73 8.45 4.21 5.51
CA ARG A 73 9.90 4.22 5.24
C ARG A 73 10.26 3.19 4.17
N LEU A 74 9.60 2.04 4.14
CA LEU A 74 9.87 1.00 3.15
C LEU A 74 9.36 1.43 1.77
N ILE A 75 8.20 2.09 1.70
CA ILE A 75 7.66 2.65 0.46
C ILE A 75 8.58 3.74 -0.10
N LEU A 76 8.91 4.73 0.72
CA LEU A 76 9.67 5.91 0.28
C LEU A 76 11.12 5.58 -0.12
N ASN A 77 11.70 4.50 0.44
CA ASN A 77 13.05 4.05 0.11
C ASN A 77 13.08 2.92 -0.93
N ALA A 78 11.93 2.51 -1.49
CA ALA A 78 11.87 1.45 -2.49
C ALA A 78 12.55 1.89 -3.79
N ARG A 79 13.70 1.29 -4.11
CA ARG A 79 14.42 1.55 -5.35
C ARG A 79 13.75 0.82 -6.51
N GLY A 80 13.70 1.46 -7.67
CA GLY A 80 13.07 0.89 -8.87
C GLY A 80 11.55 1.04 -8.93
N VAL A 81 10.92 1.51 -7.84
CA VAL A 81 9.49 1.86 -7.84
C VAL A 81 9.34 3.32 -8.27
N PRO A 82 8.65 3.62 -9.39
CA PRO A 82 8.36 5.00 -9.77
C PRO A 82 7.37 5.62 -8.77
N SER A 83 7.45 6.93 -8.55
CA SER A 83 6.43 7.68 -7.81
C SER A 83 6.15 7.15 -6.40
N THR A 84 7.21 6.90 -5.62
CA THR A 84 7.09 6.38 -4.25
C THR A 84 6.27 7.29 -3.33
N VAL A 85 6.24 8.59 -3.60
CA VAL A 85 5.45 9.58 -2.86
C VAL A 85 3.95 9.39 -3.12
N GLU A 86 3.56 9.23 -4.38
CA GLU A 86 2.18 8.94 -4.76
C GLU A 86 1.73 7.58 -4.23
N LEU A 87 2.62 6.56 -4.27
CA LEU A 87 2.36 5.25 -3.70
C LEU A 87 2.15 5.33 -2.18
N ALA A 88 3.01 6.07 -1.47
CA ALA A 88 2.87 6.30 -0.03
C ALA A 88 1.54 7.01 0.28
N ALA A 89 1.19 8.06 -0.47
CA ALA A 89 -0.07 8.77 -0.30
C ALA A 89 -1.29 7.87 -0.57
N ALA A 90 -1.24 7.02 -1.61
CA ALA A 90 -2.29 6.05 -1.89
C ALA A 90 -2.46 5.04 -0.75
N ALA A 91 -1.37 4.52 -0.21
CA ALA A 91 -1.39 3.61 0.94
C ALA A 91 -1.96 4.29 2.21
N ILE A 92 -1.59 5.54 2.48
CA ILE A 92 -2.14 6.34 3.59
C ILE A 92 -3.65 6.49 3.43
N ARG A 93 -4.14 6.87 2.25
CA ARG A 93 -5.58 7.02 2.03
C ARG A 93 -6.33 5.69 2.17
N GLN A 94 -5.76 4.60 1.68
CA GLN A 94 -6.36 3.28 1.83
C GLN A 94 -6.48 2.90 3.31
N ALA A 95 -5.41 3.09 4.09
CA ALA A 95 -5.43 2.85 5.52
C ALA A 95 -6.43 3.75 6.24
N ALA A 96 -6.43 5.06 5.97
CA ALA A 96 -7.38 6.01 6.55
C ALA A 96 -8.84 5.62 6.29
N ASN A 97 -9.15 5.09 5.10
CA ASN A 97 -10.49 4.63 4.77
C ASN A 97 -10.89 3.32 5.48
N ALA A 98 -9.91 2.51 5.89
CA ALA A 98 -10.14 1.29 6.65
C ALA A 98 -10.40 1.55 8.15
N HIS A 99 -9.90 2.66 8.68
CA HIS A 99 -10.19 3.11 10.05
C HIS A 99 -11.61 3.65 10.21
N LEU A 100 -12.16 3.49 11.41
CA LEU A 100 -13.42 4.12 11.82
C LEU A 100 -13.28 5.65 11.79
N GLU A 101 -14.40 6.36 11.68
CA GLU A 101 -14.41 7.82 11.48
C GLU A 101 -13.63 8.57 12.57
N ASN A 102 -13.76 8.17 13.83
CA ASN A 102 -13.02 8.79 14.95
C ASN A 102 -11.50 8.54 14.89
N ASP A 103 -11.07 7.40 14.36
CA ASP A 103 -9.66 7.00 14.31
C ASP A 103 -8.98 7.47 13.01
N ARG A 104 -9.77 7.72 11.96
CA ARG A 104 -9.29 8.18 10.65
C ARG A 104 -8.50 9.48 10.74
N ASP A 105 -9.03 10.49 11.43
CA ASP A 105 -8.38 11.79 11.56
C ASP A 105 -7.10 11.68 12.37
N VAL A 106 -7.12 10.88 13.44
CA VAL A 106 -5.94 10.58 14.26
C VAL A 106 -4.86 9.91 13.40
N PHE A 107 -5.24 8.93 12.60
CA PHE A 107 -4.34 8.25 11.67
C PHE A 107 -3.74 9.22 10.64
N LEU A 108 -4.56 10.08 10.00
CA LEU A 108 -4.09 11.05 9.01
C LEU A 108 -3.13 12.08 9.61
N VAL A 109 -3.41 12.57 10.82
CA VAL A 109 -2.52 13.50 11.55
C VAL A 109 -1.18 12.82 11.84
N ASN A 110 -1.21 11.58 12.33
CA ASN A 110 0.01 10.82 12.58
C ASN A 110 0.77 10.54 11.27
N ALA A 111 0.07 10.28 10.17
CA ALA A 111 0.68 10.05 8.86
C ALA A 111 1.40 11.30 8.35
N GLY A 112 0.76 12.46 8.48
CA GLY A 112 1.38 13.74 8.15
C GLY A 112 2.64 14.01 8.98
N ARG A 113 2.60 13.74 10.29
CA ARG A 113 3.80 13.86 11.17
C ARG A 113 4.92 12.93 10.72
N GLN A 114 4.59 11.68 10.40
CA GLN A 114 5.59 10.71 9.96
C GLN A 114 6.21 11.08 8.61
N LEU A 115 5.41 11.58 7.67
CA LEU A 115 5.92 12.13 6.40
C LEU A 115 6.87 13.31 6.66
N ALA A 116 6.51 14.24 7.56
CA ALA A 116 7.37 15.37 7.91
C ALA A 116 8.71 14.92 8.51
N LEU A 117 8.72 13.85 9.31
CA LEU A 117 9.95 13.26 9.84
C LEU A 117 10.80 12.60 8.74
N LEU A 118 10.17 11.83 7.84
CA LEU A 118 10.86 11.09 6.79
C LEU A 118 11.36 11.99 5.64
N MET A 119 10.67 13.11 5.38
CA MET A 119 10.93 14.02 4.26
C MET A 119 11.43 15.40 4.71
N GLY A 120 11.91 15.55 5.95
CA GLY A 120 12.24 16.87 6.51
C GLY A 120 13.32 17.66 5.76
N GLN A 121 14.12 17.00 4.91
CA GLN A 121 15.13 17.63 4.05
C GLN A 121 14.60 18.04 2.67
N ASP A 122 13.36 17.68 2.33
CA ASP A 122 12.72 18.03 1.05
C ASP A 122 11.29 18.58 1.27
N PRO A 123 11.17 19.88 1.59
CA PRO A 123 9.88 20.51 1.87
C PRO A 123 8.93 20.51 0.66
N GLN A 124 9.45 20.51 -0.57
CA GLN A 124 8.62 20.51 -1.77
C GLN A 124 7.93 19.16 -1.94
N THR A 125 8.68 18.07 -1.79
CA THR A 125 8.13 16.71 -1.84
C THR A 125 7.18 16.44 -0.68
N LEU A 126 7.50 16.94 0.52
CA LEU A 126 6.58 16.86 1.67
C LEU A 126 5.25 17.56 1.38
N GLN A 127 5.29 18.80 0.87
CA GLN A 127 4.08 19.54 0.54
C GLN A 127 3.22 18.81 -0.49
N HIS A 128 3.86 18.21 -1.50
CA HIS A 128 3.18 17.37 -2.48
C HIS A 128 2.48 16.17 -1.81
N ALA A 129 3.20 15.41 -0.97
CA ALA A 129 2.65 14.28 -0.25
C ALA A 129 1.44 14.67 0.63
N LEU A 130 1.54 15.77 1.38
CA LEU A 130 0.46 16.28 2.23
C LEU A 130 -0.78 16.68 1.43
N ASN A 131 -0.59 17.29 0.24
CA ASN A 131 -1.70 17.63 -0.64
C ASN A 131 -2.45 16.38 -1.15
N LEU A 132 -1.74 15.26 -1.35
CA LEU A 132 -2.33 14.01 -1.83
C LEU A 132 -3.14 13.25 -0.78
N ILE A 133 -2.89 13.48 0.51
CA ILE A 133 -3.56 12.79 1.63
C ILE A 133 -4.59 13.67 2.34
N ARG A 134 -4.76 14.92 1.91
CA ARG A 134 -5.72 15.85 2.51
C ARG A 134 -7.14 15.26 2.43
N PRO A 135 -7.87 15.16 3.55
CA PRO A 135 -9.26 14.70 3.53
C PRO A 135 -10.10 15.63 2.65
N ARG A 136 -11.00 15.05 1.85
CA ARG A 136 -11.92 15.76 0.96
C ARG A 136 -13.29 15.92 1.59
#